data_AF-A0A1N7RV15-F1
#
_entry.id   AF-A0A1N7RV15-F1
#
_cell.length_a   1.000
_cell.length_b   1.000
_cell.length_c   1.000
_cell.angle_alpha   90.00
_cell.angle_beta   90.00
_cell.angle_gamma   90.00
#
_symmetry.space_group_name_H-M   'P 1'
#
loop_
_entity.id
_entity.type
_entity.pdbx_description
1 polymer ?
#
loop_
_entity_poly.entity_id
_entity_poly.type
_entity_poly.pdbx_seq_one_letter_code
_entity_poly.pdbx_strand_id
1 'polypeptide(L)'
;MVQAFDVPVTDRYQSVTQHRPGELVVEDTGLGYTRSKDVVLLTAVSRKRTEPQKIEFYRLLVENLQTKCGISPDDVIVSIVESDDADWSFGRGRAQFITKELT
;
A
#
# COMPACT_ATOMS: atom_id res chain seq x y z
N MET A 1 -5.90 -1.86 4.31
CA MET A 1 -5.23 -3.08 3.82
C MET A 1 -5.98 -4.30 4.34
N VAL A 2 -5.86 -4.67 5.62
CA VAL A 2 -6.57 -5.81 6.25
C VAL A 2 -8.04 -5.93 5.82
N GLN A 3 -8.84 -4.87 6.05
CA GLN A 3 -10.27 -4.87 5.69
C GLN A 3 -10.53 -5.01 4.18
N ALA A 4 -9.72 -4.38 3.33
CA ALA A 4 -9.94 -4.37 1.87
C ALA A 4 -9.54 -5.69 1.21
N PHE A 5 -8.47 -6.33 1.73
CA PHE A 5 -7.87 -7.52 1.13
C PHE A 5 -8.26 -8.81 1.86
N ASP A 6 -9.00 -8.72 2.96
CA ASP A 6 -9.43 -9.83 3.81
C ASP A 6 -8.27 -10.73 4.21
N VAL A 7 -7.24 -10.12 4.79
CA VAL A 7 -6.04 -10.81 5.28
C VAL A 7 -5.96 -10.79 6.80
N PRO A 8 -5.21 -11.71 7.45
CA PRO A 8 -5.02 -11.68 8.89
C PRO A 8 -4.46 -10.34 9.38
N VAL A 9 -4.84 -9.92 10.59
CA VAL A 9 -4.30 -8.69 11.21
C VAL A 9 -2.77 -8.72 11.40
N THR A 10 -2.20 -9.93 11.47
CA THR A 10 -0.76 -10.17 11.61
C THR A 10 -0.02 -10.22 10.26
N ASP A 11 -0.73 -10.18 9.13
CA ASP A 11 -0.13 -10.01 7.79
C ASP A 11 0.32 -8.55 7.63
N ARG A 12 1.42 -8.20 8.31
CA ARG A 12 1.86 -6.80 8.48
C ARG A 12 3.35 -6.65 8.24
N TYR A 13 3.69 -6.27 7.02
CA TYR A 13 5.05 -5.95 6.59
C TYR A 13 5.08 -4.53 6.04
N GLN A 14 5.78 -3.62 6.72
CA GLN A 14 5.78 -2.19 6.39
C GLN A 14 7.17 -1.61 6.59
N SER A 15 7.56 -0.71 5.69
CA SER A 15 8.74 0.14 5.85
C SER A 15 8.34 1.59 5.65
N VAL A 16 9.07 2.50 6.29
CA VAL A 16 8.88 3.94 6.15
C VAL A 16 10.22 4.55 5.83
N THR A 17 10.29 5.23 4.69
CA THR A 17 11.46 6.02 4.29
C THR A 17 11.05 7.48 4.33
N GLN A 18 11.81 8.28 5.07
CA GLN A 18 11.59 9.73 5.14
C GLN A 18 12.52 10.42 4.15
N HIS A 19 12.03 11.50 3.56
CA HIS A 19 12.72 12.25 2.52
C HIS A 19 12.91 13.71 2.95
N ARG A 20 14.06 14.28 2.63
CA ARG A 20 14.29 15.72 2.75
C ARG A 20 13.55 16.45 1.63
N PRO A 21 13.25 17.75 1.79
CA PRO A 21 12.74 18.57 0.69
C PRO A 21 13.63 18.44 -0.55
N GLY A 22 13.02 18.20 -1.72
CA GLY A 22 13.72 17.99 -2.99
C GLY A 22 14.12 16.55 -3.32
N GLU A 23 14.03 15.60 -2.38
CA GLU A 23 14.28 14.17 -2.66
C GLU A 23 13.07 13.47 -3.29
N LEU A 24 11.88 14.08 -3.22
CA LEU A 24 10.64 13.55 -3.78
C LEU A 24 9.92 14.65 -4.58
N VAL A 25 9.62 14.36 -5.85
CA VAL A 25 8.81 15.23 -6.72
C VAL A 25 7.53 14.47 -7.06
N VAL A 26 6.40 14.99 -6.61
CA VAL A 26 5.09 14.37 -6.77
C VAL A 26 4.11 15.41 -7.27
N GLU A 27 3.71 15.28 -8.53
CA GLU A 27 2.70 16.15 -9.14
C GLU A 27 1.35 15.41 -9.23
N ASP A 28 0.46 15.84 -10.11
CA ASP A 28 -0.92 15.37 -10.19
C ASP A 28 -1.31 14.79 -11.55
N THR A 29 -0.41 14.79 -12.54
CA THR A 29 -0.71 14.36 -13.92
C THR A 29 -1.83 15.20 -14.57
N GLY A 30 -2.00 16.46 -14.16
CA GLY A 30 -3.05 17.34 -14.67
C GLY A 30 -4.46 17.02 -14.16
N LEU A 31 -4.58 16.27 -13.06
CA LEU A 31 -5.87 15.89 -12.46
C LEU A 31 -6.44 16.97 -11.52
N GLY A 32 -5.68 18.02 -11.21
CA GLY A 32 -6.08 19.13 -10.35
C GLY A 32 -5.84 18.90 -8.86
N TYR A 33 -4.95 17.98 -8.47
CA TYR A 33 -4.65 17.71 -7.06
C TYR A 33 -3.58 18.66 -6.53
N THR A 34 -3.83 19.27 -5.38
CA THR A 34 -2.83 20.13 -4.72
C THR A 34 -2.07 19.32 -3.69
N ARG A 35 -0.79 19.01 -3.97
CA ARG A 35 0.09 18.31 -3.03
C ARG A 35 0.69 19.27 -1.99
N SER A 36 0.78 18.82 -0.76
CA SER A 36 1.49 19.49 0.32
C SER A 36 2.84 18.82 0.58
N LYS A 37 3.56 19.32 1.60
CA LYS A 37 4.80 18.70 2.08
C LYS A 37 4.58 17.37 2.80
N ASP A 38 3.34 17.05 3.15
CA ASP A 38 2.95 15.86 3.91
C ASP A 38 2.53 14.70 2.98
N VAL A 39 2.83 14.80 1.68
CA VAL A 39 2.52 13.79 0.66
C VAL A 39 3.04 12.41 1.03
N VAL A 40 2.20 11.40 0.86
CA VAL A 40 2.50 9.98 1.10
C VAL A 40 2.47 9.22 -0.21
N LEU A 41 3.64 8.73 -0.62
CA LEU A 41 3.78 7.76 -1.70
C LEU A 41 3.86 6.35 -1.11
N LEU A 42 2.87 5.51 -1.45
CA LEU A 42 2.81 4.11 -1.04
C LEU A 42 3.03 3.18 -2.22
N THR A 43 4.08 2.36 -2.15
CA THR A 43 4.22 1.19 -3.02
C THR A 43 3.85 -0.06 -2.24
N ALA A 44 2.90 -0.83 -2.74
CA ALA A 44 2.51 -2.12 -2.18
C ALA A 44 2.93 -3.25 -3.13
N VAL A 45 3.69 -4.21 -2.63
CA VAL A 45 3.90 -5.49 -3.31
C VAL A 45 2.92 -6.49 -2.73
N SER A 46 2.10 -7.11 -3.57
CA SER A 46 1.05 -8.03 -3.13
C SER A 46 0.91 -9.19 -4.10
N ARG A 47 0.41 -10.33 -3.63
CA ARG A 47 -0.22 -11.31 -4.54
C ARG A 47 -1.42 -10.67 -5.25
N LYS A 48 -1.88 -11.29 -6.34
CA LYS A 48 -3.03 -10.82 -7.12
C LYS A 48 -4.23 -10.50 -6.23
N ARG A 49 -4.77 -9.29 -6.40
CA ARG A 49 -6.02 -8.84 -5.76
C ARG A 49 -7.06 -8.56 -6.83
N THR A 50 -8.33 -8.76 -6.50
CA THR A 50 -9.40 -8.39 -7.44
C THR A 50 -9.45 -6.88 -7.61
N GLU A 51 -9.97 -6.41 -8.73
CA GLU A 51 -10.14 -4.97 -8.97
C GLU A 51 -11.01 -4.29 -7.88
N PRO A 52 -12.15 -4.86 -7.44
CA PRO A 52 -12.92 -4.29 -6.33
C PRO A 52 -12.13 -4.18 -5.03
N GLN A 53 -11.28 -5.16 -4.71
CA GLN A 53 -10.43 -5.12 -3.52
C GLN A 53 -9.41 -3.97 -3.60
N LYS A 54 -8.80 -3.74 -4.77
CA LYS A 54 -7.87 -2.63 -4.99
C LYS A 54 -8.56 -1.27 -4.85
N ILE A 55 -9.72 -1.10 -5.48
CA ILE A 55 -10.54 0.12 -5.38
C ILE A 55 -10.92 0.40 -3.92
N GLU A 56 -11.41 -0.62 -3.21
CA GLU A 56 -11.79 -0.51 -1.80
C GLU A 56 -10.58 -0.19 -0.91
N PHE A 57 -9.41 -0.73 -1.24
CA PHE A 57 -8.17 -0.40 -0.53
C PHE A 57 -7.80 1.07 -0.68
N TYR A 58 -7.87 1.64 -1.90
CA TYR A 58 -7.58 3.06 -2.12
C TYR A 58 -8.51 3.95 -1.31
N ARG A 59 -9.82 3.66 -1.34
CA ARG A 59 -10.85 4.39 -0.58
C ARG A 59 -10.60 4.33 0.93
N LEU A 60 -10.46 3.12 1.48
CA LEU A 60 -10.24 2.93 2.92
C LEU A 60 -8.92 3.53 3.38
N LEU A 61 -7.87 3.52 2.55
CA LEU A 61 -6.58 4.10 2.89
C LEU A 61 -6.71 5.62 3.12
N VAL A 62 -7.26 6.35 2.14
CA VAL A 62 -7.37 7.81 2.24
C VAL A 62 -8.32 8.23 3.35
N GLU A 63 -9.44 7.52 3.54
CA GLU A 63 -10.37 7.78 4.66
C GLU A 63 -9.69 7.61 6.01
N ASN A 64 -8.92 6.53 6.21
CA ASN A 64 -8.22 6.29 7.46
C ASN A 64 -7.11 7.32 7.70
N LEU A 65 -6.35 7.69 6.68
CA LEU A 65 -5.28 8.69 6.81
C LEU A 65 -5.85 10.08 7.10
N GLN A 66 -6.96 10.45 6.45
CA GLN A 66 -7.63 11.72 6.73
C GLN A 66 -8.18 11.75 8.15
N THR A 67 -8.95 10.74 8.55
CA THR A 67 -9.62 10.71 9.86
C THR A 67 -8.67 10.55 11.03
N LYS A 68 -7.58 9.78 10.88
CA LYS A 68 -6.67 9.43 11.99
C LYS A 68 -5.38 10.25 12.00
N CYS A 69 -4.97 10.80 10.86
CA CYS A 69 -3.69 11.47 10.72
C CYS A 69 -3.82 12.90 10.18
N GLY A 70 -5.01 13.31 9.71
CA GLY A 70 -5.22 14.63 9.11
C GLY A 70 -4.58 14.80 7.72
N ILE A 71 -4.17 13.70 7.07
CA ILE A 71 -3.57 13.74 5.73
C ILE A 71 -4.69 13.90 4.70
N SER A 72 -4.55 14.88 3.80
CA SER A 72 -5.52 15.10 2.72
C SER A 72 -5.56 13.88 1.78
N PRO A 73 -6.73 13.47 1.27
CA PRO A 73 -6.81 12.49 0.18
C PRO A 73 -5.99 12.92 -1.05
N ASP A 74 -5.91 14.23 -1.32
CA ASP A 74 -5.06 14.83 -2.36
C ASP A 74 -3.57 14.65 -2.10
N ASP A 75 -3.14 14.18 -0.93
CA ASP A 75 -1.74 13.93 -0.58
C ASP A 75 -1.35 12.45 -0.63
N VAL A 76 -2.24 11.57 -1.11
CA VAL A 76 -1.96 10.12 -1.13
C VAL A 76 -1.81 9.63 -2.56
N ILE A 77 -0.75 8.87 -2.81
CA ILE A 77 -0.55 8.12 -4.05
C ILE A 77 -0.25 6.67 -3.71
N VAL A 78 -0.89 5.75 -4.44
CA VAL A 78 -0.68 4.31 -4.27
C VAL A 78 -0.32 3.67 -5.60
N SER A 79 0.74 2.86 -5.61
CA SER A 79 1.07 1.94 -6.69
C SER A 79 1.11 0.51 -6.15
N ILE A 80 0.52 -0.44 -6.87
CA ILE A 80 0.51 -1.85 -6.50
C ILE A 80 1.27 -2.65 -7.56
N VAL A 81 2.31 -3.37 -7.12
CA VAL A 81 3.04 -4.35 -7.93
C VAL A 81 2.57 -5.74 -7.55
N GLU A 82 2.19 -6.54 -8.55
CA GLU A 82 1.75 -7.92 -8.33
C GLU A 82 2.94 -8.89 -8.29
N SER A 83 2.82 -9.91 -7.46
CA SER A 83 3.74 -11.03 -7.28
C SER A 83 2.93 -12.33 -7.25
N ASP A 84 3.61 -13.47 -7.35
CA ASP A 84 3.00 -14.81 -7.31
C ASP A 84 3.33 -15.55 -6.01
N ASP A 85 2.75 -16.74 -5.82
CA ASP A 85 2.90 -17.54 -4.60
C ASP A 85 4.36 -17.92 -4.29
N ALA A 86 5.19 -18.11 -5.33
CA ALA A 86 6.58 -18.50 -5.19
C ALA A 86 7.52 -17.35 -4.76
N ASP A 87 7.06 -16.09 -4.83
CA ASP A 87 7.90 -14.91 -4.65
C ASP A 87 8.07 -14.50 -3.18
N TRP A 88 7.41 -15.20 -2.26
CA TRP A 88 7.38 -14.84 -0.85
C TRP A 88 8.03 -15.88 0.04
N SER A 89 8.98 -15.42 0.86
CA SER A 89 9.42 -16.12 2.06
C SER A 89 9.23 -15.22 3.26
N PHE A 90 8.32 -15.59 4.16
CA PHE A 90 8.08 -14.84 5.40
C PHE A 90 9.09 -15.16 6.51
N GLY A 91 10.00 -16.10 6.24
CA GLY A 91 11.06 -16.49 7.15
C GLY A 91 11.51 -17.93 6.96
N ARG A 92 12.63 -18.27 7.60
CA ARG A 92 13.22 -19.61 7.63
C ARG A 92 13.57 -20.18 6.24
N GLY A 93 13.65 -19.35 5.21
CA GLY A 93 13.94 -19.76 3.83
C GLY A 93 12.86 -20.65 3.21
N ARG A 94 11.60 -20.52 3.66
CA ARG A 94 10.46 -21.32 3.17
C ARG A 94 9.52 -20.45 2.34
N ALA A 95 8.90 -21.00 1.31
CA ALA A 95 7.85 -20.35 0.54
C ALA A 95 6.48 -20.80 1.04
N GLN A 96 5.92 -20.10 2.03
CA GLN A 96 4.76 -20.57 2.80
C GLN A 96 3.47 -20.74 1.98
N PHE A 97 3.32 -19.97 0.90
CA PHE A 97 2.21 -20.17 -0.05
C PHE A 97 2.40 -21.47 -0.85
N ILE A 98 3.62 -21.80 -1.26
CA ILE A 98 3.94 -23.07 -1.95
C ILE A 98 3.80 -24.27 -1.00
N THR A 99 4.24 -24.13 0.26
CA THR A 99 4.10 -25.20 1.26
C THR A 99 2.69 -25.31 1.83
N LYS A 100 1.78 -24.38 1.48
CA LYS A 100 0.39 -24.29 1.95
C LYS A 100 0.25 -24.10 3.46
N GLU A 101 1.28 -23.56 4.10
CA GLU A 101 1.22 -23.06 5.48
C GLU A 101 0.40 -21.75 5.54
N LEU A 102 0.32 -21.04 4.41
CA LEU A 102 -0.52 -19.86 4.20
C LEU A 102 -1.38 -20.05 2.94
N THR A 103 -2.58 -19.51 2.98
CA THR A 103 -3.55 -19.49 1.88
C THR A 103 -3.74 -18.09 1.34
#